data_AF-A0A967WFZ2-F1
#
_entry.id   AF-A0A967WFZ2-F1
#
_cell.length_a   1.000
_cell.length_b   1.000
_cell.length_c   1.000
_cell.angle_alpha   90.00
_cell.angle_beta   90.00
_cell.angle_gamma   90.00
#
_symmetry.space_group_name_H-M   'P 1'
#
loop_
_entity.id
_entity.type
_entity.pdbx_description
1 polymer ?
#
loop_
_entity_poly.entity_id
_entity_poly.type
_entity_poly.pdbx_seq_one_letter_code
_entity_poly.pdbx_strand_id
1 'polypeptide(L)'
;DPPTFDNWQTGAVYYSYPYDGQEGVSPKTPLVMRFSHKVSVEGSHFTLLECPTGPETCEDTGDNQVALGAPQSVGGGKGVVIQPQAPLAPASHYRLVLNDIKTGNGDPQFADG
;
A
#
# COMPACT_ATOMS: atom_id res chain seq x y z
N ASP A 1 -24.05 -29.96 1.30
CA ASP A 1 -24.18 -28.49 1.42
C ASP A 1 -23.62 -27.79 0.20
N PRO A 2 -24.30 -26.76 -0.31
CA PRO A 2 -23.69 -25.84 -1.26
C PRO A 2 -22.57 -25.05 -0.54
N PRO A 3 -21.47 -24.72 -1.23
CA PRO A 3 -20.41 -23.90 -0.66
C PRO A 3 -20.95 -22.49 -0.34
N THR A 4 -20.73 -22.02 0.89
CA THR A 4 -21.03 -20.63 1.29
C THR A 4 -19.88 -19.70 0.90
N PHE A 5 -20.22 -18.57 0.29
CA PHE A 5 -19.30 -17.54 -0.19
C PHE A 5 -19.14 -16.42 0.84
N ASP A 6 -18.76 -16.74 2.08
CA ASP A 6 -18.76 -15.72 3.15
C ASP A 6 -17.49 -14.84 3.14
N ASN A 7 -16.44 -15.19 2.37
CA ASN A 7 -15.12 -14.54 2.44
C ASN A 7 -14.58 -13.92 1.12
N TRP A 8 -15.33 -13.93 0.01
CA TRP A 8 -14.85 -13.41 -1.30
C TRP A 8 -14.97 -11.89 -1.49
N GLN A 9 -15.48 -11.19 -0.47
CA GLN A 9 -15.83 -9.78 -0.48
C GLN A 9 -14.67 -8.88 0.03
N THR A 10 -13.62 -9.50 0.56
CA THR A 10 -12.38 -8.88 1.01
C THR A 10 -11.53 -8.44 -0.20
N GLY A 11 -11.37 -7.14 -0.43
CA GLY A 11 -10.70 -6.69 -1.66
C GLY A 11 -9.19 -6.87 -1.62
N ALA A 12 -8.66 -7.90 -2.25
CA ALA A 12 -7.21 -8.09 -2.34
C ALA A 12 -6.47 -6.96 -3.09
N VAL A 13 -5.25 -6.64 -2.63
CA VAL A 13 -4.23 -5.97 -3.46
C VAL A 13 -3.72 -7.00 -4.47
N TYR A 14 -4.02 -6.78 -5.74
CA TYR A 14 -3.64 -7.68 -6.83
C TYR A 14 -2.21 -7.44 -7.33
N TYR A 15 -1.73 -6.22 -7.17
CA TYR A 15 -0.43 -5.79 -7.68
C TYR A 15 0.03 -4.57 -6.88
N SER A 16 1.30 -4.55 -6.52
CA SER A 16 1.99 -3.36 -6.02
C SER A 16 3.24 -3.10 -6.85
N TYR A 17 3.57 -1.82 -6.98
CA TYR A 17 4.87 -1.37 -7.46
C TYR A 17 5.36 -0.24 -6.57
N PRO A 18 6.58 -0.31 -6.03
CA PRO A 18 7.44 -1.49 -6.01
C PRO A 18 6.73 -2.72 -5.43
N TYR A 19 7.10 -3.91 -5.92
CA TYR A 19 6.59 -5.16 -5.30
C TYR A 19 7.29 -5.37 -3.95
N ASP A 20 6.70 -6.21 -3.09
CA ASP A 20 7.26 -6.45 -1.75
C ASP A 20 8.67 -7.06 -1.82
N GLY A 21 9.60 -6.51 -1.04
CA GLY A 21 11.01 -6.87 -1.10
C GLY A 21 11.77 -6.46 -2.38
N GLN A 22 11.19 -5.61 -3.24
CA GLN A 22 11.90 -5.14 -4.43
C GLN A 22 13.10 -4.26 -4.07
N GLU A 23 14.25 -4.56 -4.66
CA GLU A 23 15.50 -3.80 -4.51
C GLU A 23 15.82 -2.99 -5.78
N GLY A 24 16.80 -2.08 -5.67
CA GLY A 24 17.24 -1.26 -6.81
C GLY A 24 16.21 -0.26 -7.31
N VAL A 25 15.21 0.05 -6.48
CA VAL A 25 14.12 0.99 -6.80
C VAL A 25 14.66 2.42 -6.84
N SER A 26 14.28 3.20 -7.85
CA SER A 26 14.65 4.61 -7.90
C SER A 26 14.02 5.37 -6.71
N PRO A 27 14.76 6.26 -6.02
CA PRO A 27 14.20 7.07 -4.94
C PRO A 27 13.00 7.95 -5.30
N LYS A 28 12.74 8.19 -6.59
CA LYS A 28 11.60 8.97 -7.08
C LYS A 28 10.43 8.10 -7.55
N THR A 29 10.53 6.79 -7.37
CA THR A 29 9.53 5.84 -7.84
C THR A 29 8.19 6.09 -7.15
N PRO A 30 7.07 6.18 -7.90
CA PRO A 30 5.75 6.25 -7.30
C PRO A 30 5.38 4.89 -6.69
N LEU A 31 4.59 4.94 -5.61
CA LEU A 31 3.90 3.78 -5.07
C LEU A 31 2.61 3.56 -5.86
N VAL A 32 2.42 2.38 -6.41
CA VAL A 32 1.26 2.00 -7.21
C VAL A 32 0.66 0.76 -6.59
N MET A 33 -0.65 0.76 -6.40
CA MET A 33 -1.39 -0.44 -5.99
C MET A 33 -2.61 -0.64 -6.86
N ARG A 34 -2.90 -1.90 -7.16
CA ARG A 34 -4.11 -2.36 -7.84
C ARG A 34 -4.93 -3.17 -6.87
N PHE A 35 -6.21 -2.87 -6.79
CA PHE A 35 -7.17 -3.60 -5.98
C PHE A 35 -8.12 -4.39 -6.88
N SER A 36 -8.65 -5.50 -6.37
CA SER A 36 -9.66 -6.30 -7.08
C SER A 36 -10.97 -5.54 -7.29
N HIS A 37 -11.33 -4.67 -6.35
CA HIS A 37 -12.57 -3.89 -6.34
C HIS A 37 -12.28 -2.39 -6.23
N LYS A 38 -13.34 -1.58 -6.40
CA LYS A 38 -13.23 -0.15 -6.18
C LYS A 38 -12.95 0.11 -4.71
N VAL A 39 -12.01 1.00 -4.44
CA VAL A 39 -11.62 1.46 -3.11
C VAL A 39 -11.81 2.96 -3.00
N SER A 40 -12.23 3.42 -1.82
CA SER A 40 -12.10 4.83 -1.46
C SER A 40 -10.68 5.07 -0.98
N VAL A 41 -9.98 6.04 -1.57
CA VAL A 41 -8.59 6.35 -1.24
C VAL A 41 -8.48 7.80 -0.79
N GLU A 42 -7.94 7.99 0.41
CA GLU A 42 -7.53 9.28 0.95
C GLU A 42 -6.17 9.14 1.64
N GLY A 43 -5.50 10.26 1.90
CA GLY A 43 -4.10 10.25 2.38
C GLY A 43 -3.91 9.52 3.71
N SER A 44 -4.89 9.61 4.60
CA SER A 44 -4.95 8.90 5.90
C SER A 44 -4.85 7.39 5.77
N HIS A 45 -5.21 6.82 4.61
CA HIS A 45 -5.16 5.38 4.39
C HIS A 45 -3.74 4.84 4.12
N PHE A 46 -2.74 5.70 3.98
CA PHE A 46 -1.39 5.29 3.58
C PHE A 46 -0.32 5.96 4.45
N THR A 47 0.46 5.13 5.13
CA THR A 47 1.66 5.59 5.85
C THR A 47 2.88 4.90 5.24
N LEU A 48 3.86 5.66 4.79
CA LEU A 48 5.16 5.13 4.36
C LEU A 48 6.16 5.36 5.49
N LEU A 49 6.79 4.29 5.95
CA LEU A 49 7.82 4.33 7.00
C LEU A 49 9.19 4.11 6.38
N GLU A 50 10.18 4.90 6.79
CA GLU A 50 11.59 4.62 6.58
C GLU A 50 12.11 3.67 7.66
N CYS A 51 12.75 2.58 7.23
CA CYS A 51 13.09 1.43 8.06
C CYS A 51 14.58 1.08 7.93
N PRO A 52 15.49 1.86 8.52
CA PRO A 52 16.93 1.68 8.29
C PRO A 52 17.48 0.33 8.72
N THR A 53 16.83 -0.36 9.68
CA THR A 53 17.21 -1.69 10.16
C THR A 53 16.43 -2.83 9.49
N GLY A 54 15.60 -2.54 8.48
CA GLY A 54 14.74 -3.50 7.80
C GLY A 54 13.25 -3.35 8.16
N PRO A 55 12.33 -3.82 7.29
CA PRO A 55 10.90 -3.56 7.39
C PRO A 55 10.18 -4.38 8.49
N GLU A 56 10.70 -5.55 8.86
CA GLU A 56 10.04 -6.49 9.79
C GLU A 56 9.80 -5.92 11.20
N THR A 57 10.77 -5.16 11.71
CA THR A 57 10.71 -4.55 13.05
C THR A 57 10.37 -3.06 12.99
N CYS A 58 9.90 -2.59 11.84
CA CYS A 58 9.68 -1.17 11.59
C CYS A 58 8.28 -0.77 12.07
N GLU A 59 8.22 -0.28 13.30
CA GLU A 59 7.04 0.33 13.89
C GLU A 59 6.94 1.81 13.49
N ASP A 60 5.73 2.34 13.53
CA ASP A 60 5.48 3.77 13.32
C ASP A 60 5.86 4.54 14.59
N THR A 61 6.94 5.32 14.51
CA THR A 61 7.41 6.16 15.61
C THR A 61 6.99 7.63 15.44
N GLY A 62 6.23 7.96 14.39
CA GLY A 62 5.94 9.32 13.95
C GLY A 62 7.12 9.97 13.22
N ASP A 63 8.33 9.90 13.78
CA ASP A 63 9.54 10.51 13.22
C ASP A 63 10.06 9.82 11.94
N ASN A 64 9.71 8.54 11.76
CA ASN A 64 10.11 7.76 10.59
C ASN A 64 9.08 7.79 9.45
N GLN A 65 8.02 8.59 9.56
CA GLN A 65 7.03 8.74 8.50
C GLN A 65 7.57 9.60 7.35
N VAL A 66 7.41 9.09 6.13
CA VAL A 66 7.75 9.79 4.91
C VAL A 66 6.53 10.53 4.38
N ALA A 67 6.71 11.82 4.09
CA ALA A 67 5.65 12.64 3.49
C ALA A 67 5.25 12.12 2.10
N LEU A 68 3.97 11.75 1.97
CA LEU A 68 3.36 11.33 0.71
C LEU A 68 2.52 12.46 0.10
N GLY A 69 2.54 12.55 -1.21
CA GLY A 69 1.60 13.38 -1.97
C GLY A 69 0.19 12.80 -1.91
N ALA A 70 -0.79 13.57 -2.37
CA ALA A 70 -2.18 13.13 -2.38
C ALA A 70 -2.36 11.86 -3.27
N PRO A 71 -3.06 10.82 -2.78
CA PRO A 71 -3.31 9.62 -3.56
C PRO A 71 -4.18 9.94 -4.78
N GLN A 72 -3.78 9.42 -5.94
CA GLN A 72 -4.51 9.56 -7.19
C GLN A 72 -5.24 8.25 -7.51
N SER A 73 -6.57 8.29 -7.52
CA SER A 73 -7.38 7.14 -7.92
C SER A 73 -7.29 6.91 -9.43
N VAL A 74 -6.98 5.67 -9.84
CA VAL A 74 -6.78 5.28 -11.24
C VAL A 74 -7.56 4.01 -11.59
N GLY A 75 -7.65 3.72 -12.90
CA GLY A 75 -8.23 2.46 -13.39
C GLY A 75 -9.69 2.23 -12.95
N GLY A 76 -10.47 3.31 -12.89
CA GLY A 76 -11.88 3.31 -12.51
C GLY A 76 -12.12 3.06 -11.01
N GLY A 77 -11.24 3.55 -10.14
CA GLY A 77 -11.35 3.39 -8.68
C GLY A 77 -10.71 2.12 -8.13
N LYS A 78 -10.13 1.28 -9.01
CA LYS A 78 -9.51 0.00 -8.64
C LYS A 78 -7.99 0.07 -8.51
N GLY A 79 -7.43 1.26 -8.45
CA GLY A 79 -6.01 1.45 -8.26
C GLY A 79 -5.71 2.83 -7.71
N VAL A 80 -4.51 2.95 -7.16
CA VAL A 80 -4.00 4.20 -6.60
C VAL A 80 -2.56 4.38 -7.02
N VAL A 81 -2.18 5.63 -7.27
CA VAL A 81 -0.80 6.06 -7.45
C VAL A 81 -0.51 7.12 -6.38
N ILE A 82 0.60 6.98 -5.67
CA ILE A 82 1.03 7.88 -4.60
C ILE A 82 2.49 8.24 -4.85
N GLN A 83 2.79 9.53 -4.90
CA GLN A 83 4.15 10.02 -5.11
C GLN A 83 4.73 10.48 -3.77
N PRO A 84 5.93 10.03 -3.36
CA PRO A 84 6.67 10.67 -2.27
C PRO A 84 6.88 12.17 -2.55
N GLN A 85 6.67 13.04 -1.56
CA GLN A 85 6.82 14.49 -1.75
C GLN A 85 8.28 14.91 -2.01
N ALA A 86 9.22 14.12 -1.48
CA ALA A 86 10.65 14.25 -1.71
C ALA A 86 11.22 12.90 -2.18
N PRO A 87 12.36 12.89 -2.89
CA PRO A 87 13.08 11.65 -3.17
C PRO A 87 13.38 10.89 -1.87
N LEU A 88 13.15 9.58 -1.89
CA LEU A 88 13.48 8.70 -0.77
C LEU A 88 14.99 8.65 -0.52
N ALA A 89 15.40 8.22 0.67
CA ALA A 89 16.80 7.93 0.94
C ALA A 89 17.23 6.68 0.14
N PRO A 90 18.37 6.74 -0.58
CA PRO A 90 18.91 5.58 -1.25
C PRO A 90 19.44 4.57 -0.23
N ALA A 91 19.43 3.29 -0.59
CA ALA A 91 19.90 2.19 0.27
C ALA A 91 19.21 2.11 1.64
N SER A 92 17.97 2.62 1.75
CA SER A 92 17.08 2.44 2.90
C SER A 92 15.98 1.42 2.57
N HIS A 93 15.48 0.74 3.60
CA HIS A 93 14.24 -0.03 3.47
C HIS A 93 13.03 0.85 3.78
N TYR A 94 11.90 0.50 3.17
CA TYR A 94 10.65 1.20 3.40
C TYR A 94 9.52 0.20 3.62
N ARG A 95 8.58 0.57 4.47
CA ARG A 95 7.36 -0.19 4.72
C ARG A 95 6.15 0.67 4.43
N LEU A 96 5.32 0.25 3.48
CA LEU A 96 4.03 0.87 3.23
C LEU A 96 2.98 0.18 4.11
N VAL A 97 2.33 0.95 4.98
CA VAL A 97 1.22 0.51 5.81
C VAL A 97 -0.08 1.02 5.18
N LEU A 98 -1.03 0.10 4.98
CA LEU A 98 -2.37 0.41 4.50
C LEU A 98 -3.32 0.44 5.70
N ASN A 99 -3.86 1.62 6.01
CA ASN A 99 -4.77 1.83 7.13
C ASN A 99 -6.21 1.91 6.61
N ASP A 100 -7.11 1.10 7.16
CA ASP A 100 -8.55 1.25 6.98
C ASP A 100 -9.05 1.35 5.52
N ILE A 101 -8.31 0.81 4.54
CA ILE A 101 -8.77 0.79 3.16
C ILE A 101 -10.01 -0.07 3.12
N LYS A 102 -11.17 0.52 2.84
CA LYS A 102 -12.41 -0.23 2.66
C LYS A 102 -12.69 -0.43 1.19
N THR A 103 -13.01 -1.67 0.82
CA THR A 103 -13.61 -1.93 -0.48
C THR A 103 -15.13 -1.83 -0.33
N GLY A 104 -15.85 -1.65 -1.44
CA GLY A 104 -17.33 -1.66 -1.41
C GLY A 104 -17.95 -2.94 -0.82
N ASN A 105 -17.12 -3.96 -0.57
CA ASN A 105 -17.46 -5.28 -0.11
C ASN A 105 -16.80 -5.65 1.25
N GLY A 106 -15.96 -4.79 1.85
CA GLY A 106 -15.29 -5.07 3.15
C GLY A 106 -13.78 -4.77 3.17
N ASP A 107 -13.11 -5.14 4.27
CA ASP A 107 -11.66 -4.90 4.46
C ASP A 107 -10.81 -5.77 3.53
N PRO A 108 -9.66 -5.29 3.01
CA PRO A 108 -8.73 -6.02 2.15
C PRO A 108 -7.86 -7.00 2.94
N GLN A 109 -7.66 -8.22 2.42
CA GLN A 109 -6.66 -9.17 2.90
C GLN A 109 -5.59 -9.32 1.82
N PHE A 110 -4.34 -9.37 2.24
CA PHE A 110 -3.27 -9.88 1.42
C PHE A 110 -3.46 -11.40 1.30
N ALA A 111 -3.20 -11.97 0.13
CA ALA A 111 -3.20 -13.42 0.02
C ALA A 111 -2.04 -13.94 0.89
N ASP A 112 -2.38 -14.74 1.90
CA ASP A 112 -1.40 -15.54 2.60
C ASP A 112 -0.70 -16.41 1.53
N GLY A 113 0.62 -16.28 1.43
CA GLY A 113 1.43 -17.15 0.57
C GLY A 113 1.35 -18.61 0.99
#